data_AF-A0A0D0E252-F1
#
_entry.id   AF-A0A0D0E252-F1
#
_cell.length_a   1.000
_cell.length_b   1.000
_cell.length_c   1.000
_cell.angle_alpha   90.00
_cell.angle_beta   90.00
_cell.angle_gamma   90.00
#
_symmetry.space_group_name_H-M   'P 1'
#
loop_
_entity.id
_entity.type
_entity.pdbx_description
1 polymer ?
#
loop_
_entity_poly.entity_id
_entity_poly.type
_entity_poly.pdbx_seq_one_letter_code
_entity_poly.pdbx_strand_id
1 'polypeptide(L)'
;MPVPEVIEAFSIYIKEEIPFRLIDLASVESIRLVETDAVREAYITTIAAVTEVDIERHTSYVNQRREDVIKIIVKSIVKYATLSHTWLKIEPGEVVYRDLLSVDSRPSGPGWDKLVRYCDLARESFGCRFAWADTVCNDWENPKDLQVTTESLFRWCRNAYVCIAYLAHSTTRSDIKRDPWIRSGWTLPEILAPTRMKFYGAGWKALNNDHIDNDKADRTFLASLSEASGIPVDDLRSYLPGPDRVRTKLSWASRRRTAVIEDRAYSLMAIFDARIPIDYGEGERAFSNLMLDVIPRSGECDVFAWAGPCSLSNPAIPQSPEGYREECLDRQLNADTHHYRLCGDRALSFDLDHLSLRVVTIEVTLVRRPARVAMYIPMPHSHKASINEVTLPQPPRWSTDLDEDIRMAVGVVDYGWTNHPNQGRILPGVEYFCFLLYKSSKTVEWHKVPTEKVVFLFNDQELQQELEMLRLTTSLQ
;
A
#
# COMPACT_ATOMS: atom_id res chain seq x y z
N MET A 1 -32.12 17.62 -27.45
CA MET A 1 -31.71 18.78 -26.63
C MET A 1 -30.59 18.31 -25.71
N PRO A 2 -29.60 19.15 -25.38
CA PRO A 2 -28.55 18.80 -24.43
C PRO A 2 -29.17 18.39 -23.09
N VAL A 3 -28.65 17.33 -22.48
CA VAL A 3 -29.09 16.86 -21.16
C VAL A 3 -28.30 17.64 -20.09
N PRO A 4 -28.94 18.52 -19.30
CA PRO A 4 -28.23 19.39 -18.35
C PRO A 4 -27.36 18.63 -17.34
N GLU A 5 -27.82 17.47 -16.88
CA GLU A 5 -27.11 16.63 -15.91
C GLU A 5 -25.78 16.10 -16.48
N VAL A 6 -25.68 15.93 -17.81
CA VAL A 6 -24.44 15.52 -18.47
C VAL A 6 -23.41 16.66 -18.46
N ILE A 7 -23.85 17.90 -18.66
CA ILE A 7 -22.97 19.09 -18.61
C ILE A 7 -22.48 19.35 -17.18
N GLU A 8 -23.35 19.15 -16.19
CA GLU A 8 -23.00 19.25 -14.77
C GLU A 8 -21.99 18.16 -14.38
N ALA A 9 -22.27 16.90 -14.71
CA ALA A 9 -21.37 15.79 -14.43
C ALA A 9 -20.00 15.97 -15.12
N PHE A 10 -19.98 16.48 -16.35
CA PHE A 10 -18.74 16.83 -17.04
C PHE A 10 -17.97 17.94 -16.31
N SER A 11 -18.65 18.98 -15.84
CA SER A 11 -18.01 20.07 -15.10
C SER A 11 -17.39 19.60 -13.78
N ILE A 12 -18.06 18.69 -13.06
CA ILE A 12 -17.51 18.05 -11.84
C ILE A 12 -16.31 17.17 -12.21
N TYR A 13 -16.44 16.34 -13.25
CA TYR A 13 -15.37 15.44 -13.68
C TYR A 13 -14.07 16.19 -14.04
N ILE A 14 -14.18 17.28 -14.81
CA ILE A 14 -13.02 18.11 -15.17
C ILE A 14 -12.37 18.76 -13.94
N LYS A 15 -13.17 19.15 -12.94
CA LYS A 15 -12.67 19.88 -11.77
C LYS A 15 -12.08 18.98 -10.69
N GLU A 16 -12.65 17.79 -10.48
CA GLU A 16 -12.39 16.98 -9.28
C GLU A 16 -11.77 15.61 -9.60
N GLU A 17 -11.98 15.08 -10.80
CA GLU A 17 -11.73 13.67 -11.11
C GLU A 17 -10.51 13.41 -12.02
N ILE A 18 -10.03 14.43 -12.74
CA ILE A 18 -8.86 14.33 -13.62
C ILE A 18 -7.68 15.15 -13.09
N PRO A 19 -6.45 14.92 -13.59
CA PRO A 19 -5.31 15.78 -13.27
C PRO A 19 -5.57 17.24 -13.61
N PHE A 20 -5.09 18.15 -12.76
CA PHE A 20 -5.22 19.58 -12.99
C PHE A 20 -4.41 20.04 -14.21
N ARG A 21 -3.31 19.36 -14.50
CA ARG A 21 -2.42 19.61 -15.64
C ARG A 21 -2.18 18.34 -16.45
N LEU A 22 -2.23 18.46 -17.76
CA LEU A 22 -2.12 17.36 -18.72
C LEU A 22 -1.21 17.76 -19.89
N ILE A 23 -0.76 16.76 -20.64
CA ILE A 23 -0.12 16.92 -21.94
C ILE A 23 -1.21 16.89 -23.00
N ASP A 24 -1.25 17.90 -23.90
CA ASP A 24 -2.09 17.88 -25.09
C ASP A 24 -1.41 17.08 -26.22
N LEU A 25 -2.11 16.06 -26.72
CA LEU A 25 -1.65 15.17 -27.79
C LEU A 25 -2.30 15.48 -29.14
N ALA A 26 -2.99 16.62 -29.28
CA ALA A 26 -3.61 17.02 -30.55
C ALA A 26 -2.59 17.24 -31.69
N SER A 27 -1.34 17.59 -31.36
CA SER A 27 -0.26 17.76 -32.33
C SER A 27 0.87 16.76 -32.08
N VAL A 28 1.25 16.02 -33.12
CA VAL A 28 2.40 15.10 -33.11
C VAL A 28 3.71 15.86 -32.94
N GLU A 29 3.75 17.12 -33.37
CA GLU A 29 4.99 17.91 -33.40
C GLU A 29 5.24 18.68 -32.11
N SER A 30 4.28 18.74 -31.17
CA SER A 30 4.45 19.52 -29.93
C SER A 30 3.79 18.88 -28.72
N ILE A 31 4.62 18.39 -27.80
CA ILE A 31 4.24 18.06 -26.42
C ILE A 31 4.13 19.38 -25.65
N ARG A 32 2.92 19.73 -25.22
CA ARG A 32 2.65 20.95 -24.45
C ARG A 32 1.79 20.64 -23.24
N LEU A 33 2.06 21.34 -22.14
CA LEU A 33 1.24 21.28 -20.95
C LEU A 33 0.02 22.19 -21.11
N VAL A 34 -1.13 21.68 -20.67
CA VAL A 34 -2.41 22.39 -20.63
C VAL A 34 -3.10 22.16 -19.30
N GLU A 35 -3.90 23.13 -18.89
CA GLU A 35 -4.75 23.03 -17.71
C GLU A 35 -6.16 22.52 -18.09
N THR A 36 -6.98 22.24 -17.09
CA THR A 36 -8.34 21.68 -17.25
C THR A 36 -9.29 22.47 -18.15
N ASP A 37 -9.09 23.78 -18.32
CA ASP A 37 -9.89 24.61 -19.24
C ASP A 37 -9.72 24.20 -20.70
N ALA A 38 -8.51 23.81 -21.12
CA ALA A 38 -8.28 23.31 -22.48
C ALA A 38 -9.00 21.97 -22.71
N VAL A 39 -9.09 21.12 -21.67
CA VAL A 39 -9.85 19.86 -21.72
C VAL A 39 -11.35 20.15 -21.83
N ARG A 40 -11.85 21.17 -21.13
CA ARG A 40 -13.24 21.62 -21.24
C ARG A 40 -13.55 22.08 -22.66
N GLU A 41 -12.75 22.98 -23.22
CA GLU A 41 -12.91 23.48 -24.59
C GLU A 41 -12.84 22.36 -25.64
N ALA A 42 -11.94 21.39 -25.43
CA ALA A 42 -11.76 20.24 -26.30
C ALA A 42 -13.00 19.34 -26.43
N TYR A 43 -13.81 19.22 -25.37
CA TYR A 43 -14.88 18.22 -25.29
C TYR A 43 -16.29 18.79 -25.08
N ILE A 44 -16.45 20.07 -24.75
CA ILE A 44 -17.77 20.65 -24.42
C ILE A 44 -18.81 20.43 -25.52
N THR A 45 -18.43 20.56 -26.79
CA THR A 45 -19.33 20.34 -27.93
C THR A 45 -19.79 18.89 -28.02
N THR A 46 -18.88 17.93 -27.83
CA THR A 46 -19.21 16.49 -27.83
C THR A 46 -20.08 16.11 -26.64
N ILE A 47 -19.80 16.67 -25.46
CA ILE A 47 -20.59 16.46 -24.25
C ILE A 47 -22.01 17.04 -24.42
N ALA A 48 -22.14 18.24 -25.00
CA ALA A 48 -23.44 18.87 -25.26
C ALA A 48 -24.28 18.12 -26.31
N ALA A 49 -23.65 17.26 -27.13
CA ALA A 49 -24.34 16.44 -28.11
C ALA A 49 -24.95 15.16 -27.51
N VAL A 50 -24.63 14.79 -26.26
CA VAL A 50 -25.20 13.61 -25.60
C VAL A 50 -26.70 13.78 -25.37
N THR A 51 -27.47 12.75 -25.74
CA THR A 51 -28.93 12.74 -25.69
C THR A 51 -29.48 11.72 -24.69
N GLU A 52 -30.78 11.80 -24.40
CA GLU A 52 -31.48 10.76 -23.61
C GLU A 52 -31.32 9.36 -24.19
N VAL A 53 -31.35 9.25 -25.53
CA VAL A 53 -31.18 7.96 -26.22
C VAL A 53 -29.79 7.37 -25.95
N ASP A 54 -28.77 8.22 -25.82
CA ASP A 54 -27.42 7.76 -25.48
C ASP A 54 -27.39 7.24 -24.03
N ILE A 55 -28.06 7.89 -23.09
CA ILE A 55 -28.15 7.45 -21.69
C ILE A 55 -28.88 6.11 -21.60
N GLU A 56 -30.01 5.96 -22.28
CA GLU A 56 -30.76 4.70 -22.34
C GLU A 56 -29.92 3.57 -22.92
N ARG A 57 -29.17 3.82 -24.01
CA ARG A 57 -28.29 2.82 -24.64
C ARG A 57 -27.11 2.38 -23.76
N HIS A 58 -26.61 3.26 -22.89
CA HIS A 58 -25.52 2.94 -21.95
C HIS A 58 -26.03 2.33 -20.63
N THR A 59 -27.34 2.27 -20.42
CA THR A 59 -27.94 1.62 -19.24
C THR A 59 -27.80 0.11 -19.39
N SER A 60 -26.93 -0.48 -18.58
CA SER A 60 -26.51 -1.88 -18.72
C SER A 60 -27.45 -2.88 -18.05
N TYR A 61 -28.20 -2.46 -17.03
CA TYR A 61 -29.14 -3.33 -16.29
C TYR A 61 -30.28 -2.53 -15.64
N VAL A 62 -31.37 -3.25 -15.34
CA VAL A 62 -32.58 -2.69 -14.72
C VAL A 62 -32.24 -2.05 -13.36
N ASN A 63 -32.70 -0.82 -13.13
CA ASN A 63 -32.44 -0.01 -11.93
C ASN A 63 -30.99 0.49 -11.75
N GLN A 64 -30.16 0.48 -12.80
CA GLN A 64 -28.90 1.23 -12.75
C GLN A 64 -29.21 2.73 -12.53
N ARG A 65 -28.50 3.37 -11.59
CA ARG A 65 -28.72 4.79 -11.31
C ARG A 65 -28.31 5.61 -12.52
N ARG A 66 -29.20 6.49 -12.98
CA ARG A 66 -28.97 7.40 -14.11
C ARG A 66 -27.67 8.20 -13.97
N GLU A 67 -27.39 8.70 -12.76
CA GLU A 67 -26.18 9.44 -12.44
C GLU A 67 -24.89 8.66 -12.74
N ASP A 68 -24.88 7.35 -12.46
CA ASP A 68 -23.73 6.48 -12.71
C ASP A 68 -23.53 6.24 -14.21
N VAL A 69 -24.63 6.10 -14.96
CA VAL A 69 -24.59 5.98 -16.44
C VAL A 69 -24.02 7.26 -17.06
N ILE A 70 -24.45 8.43 -16.60
CA ILE A 70 -23.93 9.72 -17.07
C ILE A 70 -22.42 9.83 -16.78
N LYS A 71 -21.97 9.46 -15.57
CA LYS A 71 -20.54 9.44 -15.22
C LYS A 71 -19.74 8.52 -16.14
N ILE A 72 -20.28 7.34 -16.48
CA ILE A 72 -19.64 6.40 -17.43
C ILE A 72 -19.52 7.03 -18.82
N ILE A 73 -20.57 7.67 -19.31
CA ILE A 73 -20.56 8.36 -20.62
C ILE A 73 -19.48 9.45 -20.63
N VAL A 74 -19.46 10.33 -19.63
CA VAL A 74 -18.45 11.40 -19.50
C VAL A 74 -17.03 10.83 -19.53
N LYS A 75 -16.75 9.81 -18.70
CA LYS A 75 -15.44 9.13 -18.67
C LYS A 75 -15.07 8.46 -19.99
N SER A 76 -16.05 7.96 -20.74
CA SER A 76 -15.81 7.31 -22.04
C SER A 76 -15.46 8.31 -23.16
N ILE A 77 -15.94 9.55 -23.05
CA ILE A 77 -15.68 10.64 -24.00
C ILE A 77 -14.33 11.31 -23.68
N VAL A 78 -14.09 11.64 -22.42
CA VAL A 78 -12.91 12.40 -21.97
C VAL A 78 -11.76 11.44 -21.66
N LYS A 79 -11.06 10.99 -22.70
CA LYS A 79 -9.98 10.01 -22.57
C LYS A 79 -8.63 10.68 -22.32
N TYR A 80 -7.99 10.28 -21.23
CA TYR A 80 -6.56 10.54 -20.99
C TYR A 80 -5.82 9.27 -20.59
N ALA A 81 -4.53 9.22 -20.92
CA ALA A 81 -3.61 8.18 -20.46
C ALA A 81 -2.84 8.64 -19.22
N THR A 82 -2.41 7.70 -18.37
CA THR A 82 -1.38 7.94 -17.33
C THR A 82 -0.15 7.09 -17.60
N LEU A 83 1.02 7.58 -17.21
CA LEU A 83 2.28 6.84 -17.26
C LEU A 83 2.59 6.28 -15.87
N SER A 84 2.86 4.97 -15.80
CA SER A 84 3.46 4.32 -14.63
C SER A 84 4.86 3.85 -14.99
N HIS A 85 5.87 4.36 -14.31
CA HIS A 85 7.26 4.09 -14.69
C HIS A 85 8.21 4.18 -13.50
N THR A 86 9.51 4.00 -13.74
CA THR A 86 10.56 4.45 -12.82
C THR A 86 11.35 5.58 -13.44
N TRP A 87 11.69 6.59 -12.65
CA TRP A 87 12.50 7.72 -13.09
C TRP A 87 13.90 7.24 -13.48
N LEU A 88 14.43 7.80 -14.58
CA LEU A 88 15.78 7.53 -15.02
C LEU A 88 16.80 8.16 -14.05
N LYS A 89 17.73 7.34 -13.54
CA LYS A 89 18.80 7.76 -12.60
C LYS A 89 20.15 7.97 -13.30
N ILE A 90 20.12 8.42 -14.55
CA ILE A 90 21.30 8.69 -15.39
C ILE A 90 21.35 10.19 -15.73
N GLU A 91 22.47 10.66 -16.27
CA GLU A 91 22.59 12.03 -16.76
C GLU A 91 22.78 12.05 -18.30
N PRO A 92 21.95 12.77 -19.07
CA PRO A 92 20.73 13.47 -18.64
C PRO A 92 19.61 12.48 -18.25
N GLY A 93 18.87 12.83 -17.20
CA GLY A 93 17.84 11.98 -16.59
C GLY A 93 16.46 12.07 -17.22
N GLU A 94 15.45 12.05 -16.36
CA GLU A 94 14.04 12.24 -16.74
C GLU A 94 13.77 13.71 -17.06
N VAL A 95 12.88 13.96 -18.03
CA VAL A 95 12.39 15.32 -18.32
C VAL A 95 11.41 15.70 -17.23
N VAL A 96 11.57 16.90 -16.67
CA VAL A 96 10.75 17.43 -15.59
C VAL A 96 9.89 18.61 -16.03
N TYR A 97 8.94 19.03 -15.19
CA TYR A 97 8.01 20.14 -15.46
C TYR A 97 8.69 21.39 -16.06
N ARG A 98 9.81 21.84 -15.46
CA ARG A 98 10.53 23.04 -15.90
C ARG A 98 11.11 22.94 -17.31
N ASP A 99 11.51 21.74 -17.72
CA ASP A 99 12.08 21.53 -19.05
C ASP A 99 11.06 21.79 -20.16
N LEU A 100 9.76 21.55 -19.89
CA LEU A 100 8.68 21.81 -20.83
C LEU A 100 8.23 23.28 -20.86
N LEU A 101 8.63 24.09 -19.88
CA LEU A 101 8.34 25.52 -19.86
C LEU A 101 9.37 26.32 -20.67
N SER A 102 10.53 25.73 -20.97
CA SER A 102 11.57 26.38 -21.76
C SER A 102 11.12 26.56 -23.21
N VAL A 103 11.01 27.82 -23.64
CA VAL A 103 10.60 28.17 -25.01
C VAL A 103 11.77 28.04 -26.00
N ASP A 104 13.00 28.09 -25.49
CA ASP A 104 14.21 28.29 -26.32
C ASP A 104 14.87 26.98 -26.78
N SER A 105 14.54 25.84 -26.17
CA SER A 105 15.11 24.54 -26.55
C SER A 105 14.20 23.38 -26.17
N ARG A 106 13.93 22.49 -27.13
CA ARG A 106 13.29 21.20 -26.80
C ARG A 106 14.24 20.34 -25.98
N PRO A 107 13.75 19.62 -24.96
CA PRO A 107 14.55 18.63 -24.27
C PRO A 107 15.06 17.57 -25.24
N SER A 108 16.16 16.91 -24.87
CA SER A 108 16.73 15.81 -25.63
C SER A 108 17.30 14.76 -24.69
N GLY A 109 17.55 13.56 -25.21
CA GLY A 109 18.11 12.44 -24.45
C GLY A 109 17.07 11.43 -23.97
N PRO A 110 17.48 10.45 -23.16
CA PRO A 110 16.68 9.26 -22.89
C PRO A 110 15.33 9.53 -22.19
N GLY A 111 15.28 10.50 -21.28
CA GLY A 111 14.03 10.93 -20.64
C GLY A 111 13.05 11.55 -21.63
N TRP A 112 13.55 12.33 -22.58
CA TRP A 112 12.73 12.92 -23.63
C TRP A 112 12.20 11.86 -24.60
N ASP A 113 13.06 10.96 -25.06
CA ASP A 113 12.67 9.85 -25.92
C ASP A 113 11.61 8.96 -25.27
N LYS A 114 11.74 8.71 -23.96
CA LYS A 114 10.77 7.98 -23.15
C LYS A 114 9.42 8.72 -23.11
N LEU A 115 9.41 10.03 -22.85
CA LEU A 115 8.19 10.84 -22.83
C LEU A 115 7.49 10.87 -24.20
N VAL A 116 8.25 11.07 -25.28
CA VAL A 116 7.73 11.08 -26.66
C VAL A 116 7.08 9.74 -26.99
N ARG A 117 7.77 8.62 -26.71
CA ARG A 117 7.23 7.28 -26.98
C ARG A 117 5.96 6.98 -26.18
N TYR A 118 5.90 7.40 -24.92
CA TYR A 118 4.67 7.32 -24.14
C TYR A 118 3.52 8.10 -24.79
N CYS A 119 3.77 9.35 -25.20
CA CYS A 119 2.78 10.22 -25.84
C CYS A 119 2.26 9.62 -27.17
N ASP A 120 3.17 9.08 -27.99
CA ASP A 120 2.81 8.39 -29.23
C ASP A 120 1.92 7.19 -28.97
N LEU A 121 2.26 6.33 -28.00
CA LEU A 121 1.43 5.18 -27.65
C LEU A 121 0.05 5.61 -27.14
N ALA A 122 0.00 6.61 -26.25
CA ALA A 122 -1.26 7.14 -25.71
C ALA A 122 -2.19 7.63 -26.83
N ARG A 123 -1.64 8.35 -27.82
CA ARG A 123 -2.37 8.89 -28.97
C ARG A 123 -2.77 7.80 -29.97
N GLU A 124 -1.80 7.05 -30.47
CA GLU A 124 -1.96 6.16 -31.61
C GLU A 124 -2.62 4.83 -31.25
N SER A 125 -2.24 4.25 -30.11
CA SER A 125 -2.72 2.92 -29.70
C SER A 125 -4.01 3.00 -28.89
N PHE A 126 -4.23 4.10 -28.16
CA PHE A 126 -5.37 4.23 -27.24
C PHE A 126 -6.34 5.37 -27.58
N GLY A 127 -6.01 6.23 -28.55
CA GLY A 127 -6.88 7.33 -28.96
C GLY A 127 -7.08 8.38 -27.87
N CYS A 128 -6.12 8.53 -26.95
CA CYS A 128 -6.18 9.56 -25.92
C CYS A 128 -5.78 10.92 -26.51
N ARG A 129 -6.59 11.95 -26.27
CA ARG A 129 -6.24 13.33 -26.62
C ARG A 129 -5.31 13.97 -25.58
N PHE A 130 -5.39 13.48 -24.34
CA PHE A 130 -4.59 13.99 -23.24
C PHE A 130 -3.78 12.87 -22.59
N ALA A 131 -2.66 13.22 -21.98
CA ALA A 131 -1.85 12.29 -21.21
C ALA A 131 -1.33 12.95 -19.93
N TRP A 132 -1.08 12.14 -18.91
CA TRP A 132 -0.46 12.56 -17.66
C TRP A 132 0.81 11.76 -17.40
N ALA A 133 1.88 12.44 -17.03
CA ALA A 133 3.11 11.85 -16.56
C ALA A 133 3.58 12.66 -15.35
N ASP A 134 3.88 11.98 -14.26
CA ASP A 134 4.14 12.58 -12.95
C ASP A 134 5.35 13.54 -12.95
N THR A 135 6.30 13.30 -13.84
CA THR A 135 7.55 14.06 -13.95
C THR A 135 7.35 15.44 -14.57
N VAL A 136 6.42 15.55 -15.53
CA VAL A 136 6.22 16.77 -16.32
C VAL A 136 4.88 17.46 -16.05
N CYS A 137 3.86 16.74 -15.59
CA CYS A 137 2.57 17.34 -15.28
C CYS A 137 2.52 17.95 -13.88
N ASN A 138 3.46 17.61 -12.99
CA ASN A 138 3.48 18.14 -11.62
C ASN A 138 4.76 18.95 -11.38
N ASP A 139 4.60 20.10 -10.73
CA ASP A 139 5.73 20.84 -10.19
C ASP A 139 6.01 20.36 -8.77
N TRP A 140 6.93 19.42 -8.62
CA TRP A 140 7.30 18.86 -7.31
C TRP A 140 7.98 19.88 -6.37
N GLU A 141 8.41 21.03 -6.91
CA GLU A 141 8.91 22.14 -6.09
C GLU A 141 7.79 23.07 -5.60
N ASN A 142 6.57 22.92 -6.13
CA ASN A 142 5.40 23.63 -5.67
C ASN A 142 4.66 22.81 -4.59
N PRO A 143 4.58 23.29 -3.34
CA PRO A 143 3.94 22.54 -2.26
C PRO A 143 2.47 22.18 -2.51
N LYS A 144 1.73 23.05 -3.22
CA LYS A 144 0.33 22.82 -3.54
C LYS A 144 0.18 21.68 -4.57
N ASP A 145 0.99 21.70 -5.63
CA ASP A 145 0.98 20.63 -6.64
C ASP A 145 1.40 19.30 -6.01
N LEU A 146 2.45 19.30 -5.18
CA LEU A 146 2.93 18.13 -4.45
C LEU A 146 1.83 17.53 -3.54
N GLN A 147 1.12 18.36 -2.77
CA GLN A 147 0.04 17.90 -1.91
C GLN A 147 -1.12 17.31 -2.74
N VAL A 148 -1.63 18.08 -3.71
CA VAL A 148 -2.79 17.67 -4.52
C VAL A 148 -2.50 16.40 -5.31
N THR A 149 -1.29 16.29 -5.87
CA THR A 149 -0.85 15.12 -6.63
C THR A 149 -0.80 13.88 -5.73
N THR A 150 -0.17 13.99 -4.57
CA THR A 150 -0.08 12.88 -3.60
C THR A 150 -1.46 12.38 -3.19
N GLU A 151 -2.39 13.28 -2.89
CA GLU A 151 -3.75 12.94 -2.47
C GLU A 151 -4.64 12.42 -3.62
N SER A 152 -4.33 12.75 -4.88
CA SER A 152 -5.21 12.49 -6.02
C SER A 152 -4.68 11.46 -7.03
N LEU A 153 -3.40 11.07 -6.97
CA LEU A 153 -2.75 10.17 -7.93
C LEU A 153 -3.55 8.89 -8.17
N PHE A 154 -4.04 8.27 -7.10
CA PHE A 154 -4.84 7.06 -7.21
C PHE A 154 -6.14 7.31 -7.96
N ARG A 155 -6.86 8.41 -7.67
CA ARG A 155 -8.09 8.78 -8.37
C ARG A 155 -7.82 9.05 -9.85
N TRP A 156 -6.75 9.76 -10.16
CA TRP A 156 -6.35 10.02 -11.54
C TRP A 156 -5.96 8.76 -12.30
N CYS A 157 -5.26 7.82 -11.66
CA CYS A 157 -4.95 6.52 -12.26
C CYS A 157 -6.21 5.66 -12.44
N ARG A 158 -7.15 5.69 -11.48
CA ARG A 158 -8.43 4.99 -11.53
C ARG A 158 -9.32 5.49 -12.67
N ASN A 159 -9.31 6.80 -12.91
CA ASN A 159 -10.17 7.47 -13.88
C ASN A 159 -9.55 7.56 -15.28
N ALA A 160 -8.27 7.26 -15.43
CA ALA A 160 -7.61 7.22 -16.73
C ALA A 160 -8.26 6.19 -17.64
N TYR A 161 -8.32 6.48 -18.94
CA TYR A 161 -8.78 5.53 -19.94
C TYR A 161 -7.84 4.33 -20.05
N VAL A 162 -6.53 4.57 -19.87
CA VAL A 162 -5.49 3.55 -19.80
C VAL A 162 -4.34 4.07 -18.95
N CYS A 163 -3.76 3.21 -18.12
CA CYS A 163 -2.44 3.45 -17.56
C CYS A 163 -1.39 2.62 -18.34
N ILE A 164 -0.42 3.31 -18.93
CA ILE A 164 0.68 2.70 -19.69
C ILE A 164 1.83 2.48 -18.70
N ALA A 165 2.16 1.22 -18.44
CA ALA A 165 3.27 0.84 -17.58
C ALA A 165 4.52 0.57 -18.41
N TYR A 166 5.63 1.24 -18.09
CA TYR A 166 6.93 1.04 -18.75
C TYR A 166 7.95 0.38 -17.83
N LEU A 167 8.27 -0.88 -18.14
CA LEU A 167 9.18 -1.75 -17.42
C LEU A 167 10.48 -1.88 -18.22
N ALA A 168 11.33 -0.85 -18.10
CA ALA A 168 12.51 -0.67 -18.95
C ALA A 168 13.50 -1.85 -18.92
N HIS A 169 13.47 -2.68 -17.88
CA HIS A 169 14.37 -3.81 -17.67
C HIS A 169 13.72 -5.16 -17.97
N SER A 170 12.48 -5.17 -18.45
CA SER A 170 11.74 -6.40 -18.77
C SER A 170 11.70 -6.63 -20.28
N THR A 171 12.09 -7.80 -20.74
CA THR A 171 11.90 -8.22 -22.14
C THR A 171 10.75 -9.21 -22.29
N THR A 172 10.43 -9.91 -21.21
CA THR A 172 9.40 -10.95 -21.12
C THR A 172 8.63 -10.82 -19.80
N ARG A 173 7.50 -11.52 -19.67
CA ARG A 173 6.69 -11.52 -18.44
C ARG A 173 7.43 -12.07 -17.22
N SER A 174 8.36 -13.00 -17.43
CA SER A 174 9.18 -13.56 -16.34
C SER A 174 10.16 -12.54 -15.75
N ASP A 175 10.49 -11.48 -16.48
CA ASP A 175 11.44 -10.45 -16.03
C ASP A 175 10.80 -9.46 -15.04
N ILE A 176 9.47 -9.35 -15.01
CA ILE A 176 8.71 -8.36 -14.20
C ILE A 176 9.14 -8.40 -12.72
N LYS A 177 9.36 -9.60 -12.16
CA LYS A 177 9.75 -9.79 -10.75
C LYS A 177 11.09 -9.15 -10.38
N ARG A 178 11.95 -8.92 -11.37
CA ARG A 178 13.29 -8.34 -11.24
C ARG A 178 13.32 -6.86 -11.67
N ASP A 179 12.28 -6.38 -12.32
CA ASP A 179 12.21 -5.00 -12.80
C ASP A 179 12.15 -4.02 -11.62
N PRO A 180 12.93 -2.91 -11.62
CA PRO A 180 12.82 -1.86 -10.61
C PRO A 180 11.39 -1.33 -10.44
N TRP A 181 10.57 -1.36 -11.50
CA TRP A 181 9.18 -0.94 -11.45
C TRP A 181 8.37 -1.69 -10.39
N ILE A 182 8.49 -3.02 -10.26
CA ILE A 182 7.74 -3.79 -9.25
C ILE A 182 8.22 -3.48 -7.81
N ARG A 183 9.42 -2.89 -7.68
CA ARG A 183 10.02 -2.54 -6.41
C ARG A 183 9.82 -1.07 -6.02
N SER A 184 9.20 -0.24 -6.85
CA SER A 184 8.91 1.15 -6.47
C SER A 184 7.71 1.23 -5.53
N GLY A 185 7.73 2.12 -4.54
CA GLY A 185 6.58 2.38 -3.65
C GLY A 185 5.37 2.91 -4.42
N TRP A 186 5.58 3.94 -5.24
CA TRP A 186 4.54 4.61 -6.01
C TRP A 186 3.88 3.75 -7.09
N THR A 187 4.53 2.70 -7.56
CA THR A 187 3.89 1.80 -8.53
C THR A 187 2.83 0.90 -7.88
N LEU A 188 2.70 0.88 -6.54
CA LEU A 188 1.64 0.13 -5.85
C LEU A 188 0.26 0.77 -6.06
N PRO A 189 0.04 2.07 -5.78
CA PRO A 189 -1.21 2.71 -6.17
C PRO A 189 -1.40 2.72 -7.69
N GLU A 190 -0.35 2.90 -8.49
CA GLU A 190 -0.46 2.91 -9.97
C GLU A 190 -0.83 1.55 -10.57
N ILE A 191 -0.47 0.43 -9.92
CA ILE A 191 -0.90 -0.90 -10.37
C ILE A 191 -2.27 -1.28 -9.82
N LEU A 192 -2.70 -0.76 -8.66
CA LEU A 192 -3.98 -1.11 -8.05
C LEU A 192 -5.13 -0.23 -8.53
N ALA A 193 -4.86 1.05 -8.83
CA ALA A 193 -5.90 2.00 -9.17
C ALA A 193 -6.54 1.79 -10.56
N PRO A 194 -5.80 1.67 -11.67
CA PRO A 194 -6.42 1.62 -13.00
C PRO A 194 -7.17 0.31 -13.22
N THR A 195 -8.32 0.36 -13.87
CA THR A 195 -9.02 -0.85 -14.36
C THR A 195 -8.50 -1.30 -15.73
N ARG A 196 -7.84 -0.40 -16.45
CA ARG A 196 -7.24 -0.61 -17.77
C ARG A 196 -5.76 -0.29 -17.73
N MET A 197 -4.91 -1.29 -17.99
CA MET A 197 -3.46 -1.07 -18.10
C MET A 197 -2.88 -1.79 -19.32
N LYS A 198 -1.83 -1.21 -19.91
CA LYS A 198 -0.99 -1.88 -20.91
C LYS A 198 0.47 -1.83 -20.48
N PHE A 199 1.15 -2.97 -20.53
CA PHE A 199 2.53 -3.13 -20.08
C PHE A 199 3.49 -3.22 -21.25
N TYR A 200 4.48 -2.33 -21.26
CA TYR A 200 5.56 -2.28 -22.23
C TYR A 200 6.90 -2.52 -21.54
N GLY A 201 7.73 -3.34 -22.16
CA GLY A 201 9.08 -3.67 -21.72
C GLY A 201 10.14 -2.82 -22.41
N ALA A 202 11.38 -3.28 -22.33
CA ALA A 202 12.55 -2.69 -22.98
C ALA A 202 12.27 -2.38 -24.48
N GLY A 203 12.56 -1.15 -24.88
CA GLY A 203 12.33 -0.69 -26.25
C GLY A 203 10.85 -0.49 -26.61
N TRP A 204 9.97 -0.31 -25.61
CA TRP A 204 8.53 -0.09 -25.79
C TRP A 204 7.82 -1.23 -26.51
N LYS A 205 8.30 -2.47 -26.34
CA LYS A 205 7.63 -3.68 -26.84
C LYS A 205 6.59 -4.16 -25.83
N ALA A 206 5.40 -4.54 -26.26
CA ALA A 206 4.40 -5.05 -25.32
C ALA A 206 4.89 -6.34 -24.63
N LEU A 207 4.65 -6.45 -23.32
CA LEU A 207 4.95 -7.67 -22.55
C LEU A 207 3.84 -8.73 -22.65
N ASN A 208 2.69 -8.32 -23.17
CA ASN A 208 1.57 -9.17 -23.49
C ASN A 208 1.22 -9.05 -24.99
N ASN A 209 0.20 -9.78 -25.45
CA ASN A 209 -0.30 -9.71 -26.82
C ASN A 209 -0.62 -8.27 -27.25
N ASP A 210 -0.09 -7.83 -28.40
CA ASP A 210 -0.32 -6.51 -28.99
C ASP A 210 -1.80 -6.26 -29.33
N HIS A 211 -2.59 -7.31 -29.54
CA HIS A 211 -4.02 -7.20 -29.89
C HIS A 211 -4.95 -6.95 -28.69
N ILE A 212 -4.43 -6.95 -27.46
CA ILE A 212 -5.21 -6.68 -26.25
C ILE A 212 -4.89 -5.27 -25.76
N ASP A 213 -5.90 -4.40 -25.66
CA ASP A 213 -5.74 -3.02 -25.18
C ASP A 213 -5.76 -2.90 -23.65
N ASN A 214 -6.13 -3.97 -22.94
CA ASN A 214 -6.12 -4.06 -21.48
C ASN A 214 -5.53 -5.38 -20.97
N ASP A 215 -4.27 -5.35 -20.55
CA ASP A 215 -3.57 -6.53 -20.01
C ASP A 215 -4.15 -7.01 -18.67
N LYS A 216 -4.90 -6.16 -17.94
CA LYS A 216 -5.64 -6.60 -16.74
C LYS A 216 -6.87 -7.44 -17.07
N ALA A 217 -7.32 -7.48 -18.32
CA ALA A 217 -8.35 -8.40 -18.75
C ALA A 217 -7.78 -9.82 -18.99
N ASP A 218 -6.47 -9.96 -19.19
CA ASP A 218 -5.81 -11.24 -19.45
C ASP A 218 -5.45 -11.96 -18.14
N ARG A 219 -6.09 -13.12 -17.91
CA ARG A 219 -5.86 -13.94 -16.71
C ARG A 219 -4.42 -14.47 -16.61
N THR A 220 -3.80 -14.79 -17.73
CA THR A 220 -2.43 -15.33 -17.76
C THR A 220 -1.41 -14.25 -17.45
N PHE A 221 -1.65 -13.03 -17.94
CA PHE A 221 -0.83 -11.88 -17.61
C PHE A 221 -0.97 -11.50 -16.13
N LEU A 222 -2.21 -11.42 -15.62
CA LEU A 222 -2.47 -11.18 -14.20
C LEU A 222 -1.84 -12.23 -13.28
N ALA A 223 -1.81 -13.51 -13.67
CA ALA A 223 -1.14 -14.54 -12.89
C ALA A 223 0.38 -14.28 -12.77
N SER A 224 1.03 -13.89 -13.88
CA SER A 224 2.46 -13.53 -13.88
C SER A 224 2.72 -12.29 -13.02
N LEU A 225 1.83 -11.30 -13.10
CA LEU A 225 1.92 -10.07 -12.31
C LEU A 225 1.68 -10.32 -10.82
N SER A 226 0.75 -11.21 -10.48
CA SER A 226 0.46 -11.65 -9.12
C SER A 226 1.67 -12.35 -8.51
N GLU A 227 2.31 -13.26 -9.24
CA GLU A 227 3.55 -13.93 -8.81
C GLU A 227 4.70 -12.94 -8.58
N ALA A 228 4.84 -11.94 -9.45
CA ALA A 228 5.89 -10.94 -9.35
C ALA A 228 5.68 -9.96 -8.18
N SER A 229 4.43 -9.57 -7.92
CA SER A 229 4.06 -8.52 -6.97
C SER A 229 3.67 -9.03 -5.58
N GLY A 230 3.22 -10.27 -5.47
CA GLY A 230 2.57 -10.80 -4.26
C GLY A 230 1.12 -10.33 -4.06
N ILE A 231 0.56 -9.61 -5.03
CA ILE A 231 -0.82 -9.08 -4.98
C ILE A 231 -1.78 -10.11 -5.60
N PRO A 232 -2.90 -10.47 -4.96
CA PRO A 232 -3.89 -11.36 -5.54
C PRO A 232 -4.44 -10.86 -6.88
N VAL A 233 -4.77 -11.80 -7.79
CA VAL A 233 -5.33 -11.50 -9.11
C VAL A 233 -6.60 -10.63 -9.04
N ASP A 234 -7.44 -10.86 -8.04
CA ASP A 234 -8.69 -10.09 -7.89
C ASP A 234 -8.41 -8.65 -7.47
N ASP A 235 -7.46 -8.42 -6.56
CA ASP A 235 -7.00 -7.08 -6.17
C ASP A 235 -6.32 -6.37 -7.36
N LEU A 236 -5.52 -7.07 -8.16
CA LEU A 236 -4.94 -6.51 -9.39
C LEU A 236 -5.99 -6.13 -10.43
N ARG A 237 -7.09 -6.90 -10.55
CA ARG A 237 -8.16 -6.62 -11.50
C ARG A 237 -9.03 -5.46 -11.04
N SER A 238 -9.44 -5.44 -9.78
CA SER A 238 -10.34 -4.44 -9.23
C SER A 238 -10.10 -4.27 -7.73
N TYR A 239 -9.19 -3.35 -7.38
CA TYR A 239 -8.91 -3.01 -6.00
C TYR A 239 -9.94 -2.03 -5.44
N LEU A 240 -10.33 -2.19 -4.18
CA LEU A 240 -11.12 -1.21 -3.43
C LEU A 240 -10.28 -0.69 -2.25
N PRO A 241 -9.97 0.62 -2.19
CA PRO A 241 -9.34 1.22 -1.03
C PRO A 241 -10.13 1.04 0.26
N GLY A 242 -9.43 0.93 1.38
CA GLY A 242 -10.04 0.87 2.69
C GLY A 242 -9.12 0.34 3.78
N PRO A 243 -9.50 0.49 5.06
CA PRO A 243 -8.72 0.06 6.22
C PRO A 243 -8.88 -1.44 6.54
N ASP A 244 -9.25 -2.28 5.57
CA ASP A 244 -9.31 -3.73 5.71
C ASP A 244 -8.00 -4.42 5.29
N ARG A 245 -7.78 -5.66 5.74
CA ARG A 245 -6.64 -6.50 5.35
C ARG A 245 -5.31 -5.78 5.53
N VAL A 246 -5.15 -5.01 6.61
CA VAL A 246 -4.06 -4.05 6.80
C VAL A 246 -2.72 -4.73 6.64
N ARG A 247 -2.53 -5.83 7.37
CA ARG A 247 -1.31 -6.62 7.31
C ARG A 247 -0.99 -7.14 5.90
N THR A 248 -2.01 -7.61 5.18
CA THR A 248 -1.87 -8.14 3.81
C THR A 248 -1.44 -7.03 2.85
N LYS A 249 -2.08 -5.86 2.92
CA LYS A 249 -1.75 -4.72 2.07
C LYS A 249 -0.35 -4.19 2.37
N LEU A 250 0.06 -4.18 3.64
CA LEU A 250 1.43 -3.85 4.05
C LEU A 250 2.46 -4.88 3.57
N SER A 251 2.09 -6.17 3.44
CA SER A 251 2.99 -7.17 2.88
C SER A 251 3.27 -6.93 1.39
N TRP A 252 2.31 -6.38 0.63
CA TRP A 252 2.53 -5.91 -0.76
C TRP A 252 3.52 -4.74 -0.84
N ALA A 253 3.57 -3.90 0.20
CA ALA A 253 4.47 -2.76 0.31
C ALA A 253 5.86 -3.15 0.86
N SER A 254 5.96 -4.24 1.62
CA SER A 254 7.13 -4.65 2.41
C SER A 254 8.43 -4.89 1.62
N ARG A 255 8.33 -5.06 0.30
CA ARG A 255 9.48 -5.25 -0.60
C ARG A 255 9.67 -4.10 -1.58
N ARG A 256 8.86 -3.05 -1.46
CA ARG A 256 8.95 -1.84 -2.26
C ARG A 256 9.86 -0.84 -1.57
N ARG A 257 10.49 0.01 -2.37
CA ARG A 257 11.48 1.00 -1.98
C ARG A 257 11.05 2.36 -2.51
N THR A 258 11.36 3.37 -1.74
CA THR A 258 11.10 4.76 -2.08
C THR A 258 12.41 5.53 -2.07
N ALA A 259 12.50 6.61 -2.86
CA ALA A 259 13.67 7.48 -2.85
C ALA A 259 13.66 8.40 -1.63
N VAL A 260 12.46 8.84 -1.24
CA VAL A 260 12.19 9.68 -0.07
C VAL A 260 11.56 8.80 1.01
N ILE A 261 11.93 9.01 2.27
CA ILE A 261 11.56 8.08 3.35
C ILE A 261 10.07 8.16 3.69
N GLU A 262 9.49 9.35 3.60
CA GLU A 262 8.08 9.64 3.86
C GLU A 262 7.14 8.98 2.84
N ASP A 263 7.62 8.75 1.61
CA ASP A 263 6.85 8.05 0.58
C ASP A 263 6.52 6.60 0.96
N ARG A 264 7.21 6.00 1.95
CA ARG A 264 6.82 4.72 2.55
C ARG A 264 5.41 4.76 3.14
N ALA A 265 4.96 5.95 3.54
CA ALA A 265 3.62 6.23 4.03
C ALA A 265 2.73 6.83 2.94
N TYR A 266 3.20 7.88 2.26
CA TYR A 266 2.34 8.63 1.32
C TYR A 266 1.89 7.80 0.12
N SER A 267 2.73 6.90 -0.40
CA SER A 267 2.32 5.96 -1.46
C SER A 267 1.25 4.95 -1.03
N LEU A 268 1.00 4.80 0.27
CA LEU A 268 0.01 3.89 0.86
C LEU A 268 -1.29 4.58 1.29
N MET A 269 -1.33 5.92 1.32
CA MET A 269 -2.52 6.66 1.78
C MET A 269 -3.77 6.23 1.01
N ALA A 270 -3.70 6.24 -0.31
CA ALA A 270 -4.82 5.83 -1.16
C ALA A 270 -5.10 4.32 -1.15
N ILE A 271 -4.16 3.50 -0.70
CA ILE A 271 -4.39 2.06 -0.52
C ILE A 271 -5.34 1.84 0.66
N PHE A 272 -5.15 2.59 1.74
CA PHE A 272 -5.94 2.48 2.97
C PHE A 272 -7.11 3.46 3.08
N ASP A 273 -7.34 4.31 2.06
CA ASP A 273 -8.27 5.44 2.15
C ASP A 273 -7.96 6.32 3.38
N ALA A 274 -6.67 6.57 3.61
CA ALA A 274 -6.14 7.37 4.71
C ALA A 274 -6.00 8.84 4.32
N ARG A 275 -6.22 9.73 5.29
CA ARG A 275 -6.08 11.19 5.13
C ARG A 275 -5.16 11.74 6.21
N ILE A 276 -3.87 11.49 6.05
CA ILE A 276 -2.82 12.06 6.93
C ILE A 276 -2.25 13.34 6.31
N PRO A 277 -1.80 14.31 7.12
CA PRO A 277 -1.06 15.46 6.63
C PRO A 277 0.20 15.03 5.87
N ILE A 278 0.52 15.72 4.77
CA ILE A 278 1.75 15.53 4.01
C ILE A 278 2.76 16.58 4.44
N ASP A 279 3.84 16.13 5.05
CA ASP A 279 4.98 16.94 5.49
C ASP A 279 6.30 16.25 5.10
N TYR A 280 6.95 16.70 4.02
CA TYR A 280 8.26 16.17 3.65
C TYR A 280 9.33 16.80 4.55
N GLY A 281 9.96 15.98 5.39
CA GLY A 281 10.83 16.41 6.48
C GLY A 281 10.52 15.69 7.80
N GLU A 282 9.36 15.04 7.92
CA GLU A 282 8.99 14.29 9.13
C GLU A 282 9.68 12.91 9.25
N GLY A 283 10.35 12.46 8.20
CA GLY A 283 11.17 11.26 8.21
C GLY A 283 10.37 9.98 8.44
N GLU A 284 10.84 9.14 9.37
CA GLU A 284 10.20 7.87 9.72
C GLU A 284 8.81 8.04 10.37
N ARG A 285 8.51 9.24 10.87
CA ARG A 285 7.23 9.53 11.54
C ARG A 285 6.05 9.43 10.58
N ALA A 286 6.24 9.68 9.29
CA ALA A 286 5.17 9.59 8.28
C ALA A 286 4.49 8.21 8.30
N PHE A 287 5.27 7.14 8.43
CA PHE A 287 4.72 5.78 8.49
C PHE A 287 3.96 5.52 9.79
N SER A 288 4.46 6.04 10.92
CA SER A 288 3.72 5.99 12.19
C SER A 288 2.37 6.71 12.08
N ASN A 289 2.33 7.91 11.48
CA ASN A 289 1.10 8.68 11.29
C ASN A 289 0.08 7.91 10.44
N LEU A 290 0.54 7.23 9.37
CA LEU A 290 -0.32 6.36 8.59
C LEU A 290 -0.90 5.23 9.45
N MET A 291 -0.07 4.55 10.23
CA MET A 291 -0.53 3.43 11.06
C MET A 291 -1.50 3.89 12.16
N LEU A 292 -1.34 5.11 12.67
CA LEU A 292 -2.26 5.73 13.64
C LEU A 292 -3.63 6.07 13.05
N ASP A 293 -3.70 6.40 11.76
CA ASP A 293 -4.99 6.55 11.05
C ASP A 293 -5.61 5.18 10.77
N VAL A 294 -4.82 4.23 10.28
CA VAL A 294 -5.31 2.96 9.73
C VAL A 294 -5.72 1.94 10.80
N ILE A 295 -4.92 1.74 11.85
CA ILE A 295 -5.17 0.70 12.87
C ILE A 295 -6.54 0.88 13.54
N PRO A 296 -6.91 2.06 14.08
CA PRO A 296 -8.20 2.25 14.76
C PRO A 296 -9.40 2.04 13.84
N ARG A 297 -9.24 2.29 12.53
CA ARG A 297 -10.29 2.12 11.52
C ARG A 297 -10.44 0.68 11.04
N SER A 298 -9.43 -0.17 11.25
CA SER A 298 -9.41 -1.55 10.74
C SER A 298 -10.19 -2.54 11.59
N GLY A 299 -10.06 -2.44 12.93
CA GLY A 299 -10.55 -3.45 13.86
C GLY A 299 -9.82 -4.81 13.77
N GLU A 300 -8.70 -4.88 13.05
CA GLU A 300 -7.94 -6.12 12.83
C GLU A 300 -6.75 -6.20 13.80
N CYS A 301 -6.60 -7.31 14.52
CA CYS A 301 -5.47 -7.48 15.44
C CYS A 301 -4.19 -7.95 14.74
N ASP A 302 -4.29 -8.62 13.59
CA ASP A 302 -3.15 -9.19 12.86
C ASP A 302 -2.17 -8.13 12.31
N VAL A 303 -2.56 -6.86 12.31
CA VAL A 303 -1.66 -5.72 12.08
C VAL A 303 -0.49 -5.69 13.06
N PHE A 304 -0.63 -6.27 14.26
CA PHE A 304 0.46 -6.36 15.24
C PHE A 304 1.43 -7.53 14.98
N ALA A 305 1.13 -8.40 14.01
CA ALA A 305 1.95 -9.55 13.63
C ALA A 305 3.05 -9.15 12.62
N TRP A 306 4.03 -8.38 13.11
CA TRP A 306 5.19 -7.89 12.34
C TRP A 306 6.52 -8.19 13.04
N ALA A 307 7.61 -8.12 12.28
CA ALA A 307 8.98 -8.34 12.74
C ALA A 307 9.90 -7.15 12.44
N GLY A 308 11.09 -7.14 13.03
CA GLY A 308 12.10 -6.11 12.83
C GLY A 308 12.06 -4.99 13.89
N PRO A 309 12.72 -3.85 13.63
CA PRO A 309 12.79 -2.74 14.57
C PRO A 309 11.45 -2.03 14.75
N CYS A 310 11.19 -1.56 15.97
CA CYS A 310 10.05 -0.68 16.25
C CYS A 310 10.25 0.71 15.66
N SER A 311 9.14 1.41 15.43
CA SER A 311 9.13 2.85 15.23
C SER A 311 9.67 3.57 16.47
N LEU A 312 10.35 4.69 16.25
CA LEU A 312 10.80 5.58 17.33
C LEU A 312 9.62 6.23 18.08
N SER A 313 8.46 6.35 17.44
CA SER A 313 7.28 7.00 18.01
C SER A 313 6.38 6.03 18.79
N ASN A 314 6.36 4.74 18.44
CA ASN A 314 5.50 3.76 19.10
C ASN A 314 6.10 2.35 19.03
N PRO A 315 6.36 1.68 20.17
CA PRO A 315 6.94 0.32 20.18
C PRO A 315 6.04 -0.75 19.55
N ALA A 316 4.74 -0.49 19.38
CA ALA A 316 3.80 -1.41 18.74
C ALA A 316 3.72 -1.26 17.22
N ILE A 317 4.35 -0.25 16.63
CA ILE A 317 4.42 -0.01 15.19
C ILE A 317 5.81 -0.44 14.68
N PRO A 318 5.94 -1.14 13.53
CA PRO A 318 7.26 -1.38 12.94
C PRO A 318 7.82 -0.09 12.36
N GLN A 319 9.14 0.00 12.23
CA GLN A 319 9.81 1.18 11.65
C GLN A 319 9.36 1.48 10.20
N SER A 320 8.93 0.45 9.45
CA SER A 320 8.50 0.58 8.06
C SER A 320 7.63 -0.61 7.63
N PRO A 321 7.03 -0.58 6.42
CA PRO A 321 6.33 -1.74 5.86
C PRO A 321 7.19 -3.01 5.75
N GLU A 322 8.52 -2.91 5.79
CA GLU A 322 9.42 -4.07 5.72
C GLU A 322 9.17 -5.09 6.84
N GLY A 323 8.62 -4.67 7.98
CA GLY A 323 8.26 -5.57 9.08
C GLY A 323 7.13 -6.56 8.75
N TYR A 324 6.43 -6.36 7.63
CA TYR A 324 5.33 -7.21 7.17
C TYR A 324 5.72 -8.19 6.06
N ARG A 325 7.03 -8.40 5.82
CA ARG A 325 7.48 -9.40 4.85
C ARG A 325 6.94 -10.78 5.18
N GLU A 326 6.52 -11.49 4.15
CA GLU A 326 6.04 -12.88 4.29
C GLU A 326 7.15 -13.80 4.82
N GLU A 327 8.44 -13.52 4.55
CA GLU A 327 9.56 -14.28 5.11
C GLU A 327 9.72 -14.15 6.63
N CYS A 328 9.13 -13.13 7.23
CA CYS A 328 9.13 -12.95 8.68
C CYS A 328 8.09 -13.85 9.37
N LEU A 329 7.27 -14.57 8.59
CA LEU A 329 6.34 -15.57 9.07
C LEU A 329 6.91 -16.97 8.85
N ASP A 330 6.92 -17.78 9.90
CA ASP A 330 7.26 -19.20 9.75
C ASP A 330 6.16 -20.00 9.01
N ARG A 331 4.93 -19.49 9.03
CA ARG A 331 3.74 -20.07 8.40
C ARG A 331 2.79 -18.97 7.95
N GLN A 332 1.95 -19.26 6.95
CA GLN A 332 0.96 -18.28 6.48
C GLN A 332 -0.04 -17.94 7.58
N LEU A 333 -0.09 -16.67 7.98
CA LEU A 333 -1.23 -16.12 8.72
C LEU A 333 -2.49 -16.27 7.86
N ASN A 334 -3.61 -16.69 8.45
CA ASN A 334 -4.91 -16.83 7.77
C ASN A 334 -5.08 -18.03 6.80
N ALA A 335 -4.27 -19.09 6.90
CA ALA A 335 -4.58 -20.34 6.16
C ALA A 335 -5.97 -20.90 6.52
N ASP A 336 -6.40 -20.71 7.77
CA ASP A 336 -7.75 -20.96 8.26
C ASP A 336 -8.42 -19.63 8.66
N THR A 337 -9.17 -19.04 7.73
CA THR A 337 -9.74 -17.67 7.74
C THR A 337 -10.66 -17.30 8.92
N HIS A 338 -10.92 -18.22 9.86
CA HIS A 338 -11.90 -18.04 10.93
C HIS A 338 -11.30 -17.56 12.25
N HIS A 339 -9.98 -17.68 12.45
CA HIS A 339 -9.37 -17.42 13.76
C HIS A 339 -8.91 -15.97 14.00
N TYR A 340 -8.46 -15.22 13.00
CA TYR A 340 -7.65 -14.00 13.27
C TYR A 340 -8.41 -12.67 13.19
N ARG A 341 -9.48 -12.57 12.39
CA ARG A 341 -10.11 -11.27 12.10
C ARG A 341 -10.87 -10.63 13.28
N LEU A 342 -11.27 -11.41 14.30
CA LEU A 342 -12.15 -10.93 15.39
C LEU A 342 -11.77 -11.47 16.78
N CYS A 343 -10.55 -12.02 16.92
CA CYS A 343 -9.99 -12.55 18.16
C CYS A 343 -9.05 -11.55 18.82
N GLY A 344 -8.78 -11.72 20.11
CA GLY A 344 -8.05 -10.73 20.92
C GLY A 344 -8.93 -9.64 21.54
N ASP A 345 -8.27 -8.58 22.04
CA ASP A 345 -8.95 -7.50 22.73
C ASP A 345 -9.76 -6.60 21.79
N ARG A 346 -11.08 -6.56 22.00
CA ARG A 346 -12.00 -5.69 21.26
C ARG A 346 -12.04 -4.26 21.78
N ALA A 347 -11.43 -4.00 22.93
CA ALA A 347 -11.40 -2.70 23.60
C ALA A 347 -9.99 -2.10 23.62
N LEU A 348 -9.13 -2.48 22.66
CA LEU A 348 -7.80 -1.91 22.56
C LEU A 348 -7.85 -0.39 22.35
N SER A 349 -6.90 0.32 22.96
CA SER A 349 -6.71 1.76 22.79
C SER A 349 -5.35 1.99 22.16
N PHE A 350 -5.29 2.83 21.14
CA PHE A 350 -4.08 3.05 20.35
C PHE A 350 -3.96 4.52 19.95
N ASP A 351 -2.84 5.13 20.31
CA ASP A 351 -2.49 6.51 19.99
C ASP A 351 -0.99 6.62 19.66
N LEU A 352 -0.52 7.86 19.45
CA LEU A 352 0.85 8.13 19.00
C LEU A 352 1.90 7.47 19.90
N ASP A 353 1.72 7.51 21.22
CA ASP A 353 2.75 7.14 22.19
C ASP A 353 2.39 5.88 22.97
N HIS A 354 1.18 5.33 22.77
CA HIS A 354 0.67 4.25 23.60
C HIS A 354 -0.17 3.22 22.82
N LEU A 355 0.05 1.95 23.15
CA LEU A 355 -0.88 0.85 22.88
C LEU A 355 -1.32 0.24 24.21
N SER A 356 -2.63 0.19 24.43
CA SER A 356 -3.30 -0.57 25.49
C SER A 356 -4.06 -1.72 24.84
N LEU A 357 -3.73 -2.97 25.17
CA LEU A 357 -4.61 -4.10 24.92
C LEU A 357 -4.51 -5.17 26.01
N ARG A 358 -5.59 -5.90 26.23
CA ARG A 358 -5.57 -7.13 27.01
C ARG A 358 -4.87 -8.24 26.22
N VAL A 359 -4.05 -9.03 26.91
CA VAL A 359 -3.33 -10.19 26.36
C VAL A 359 -3.42 -11.37 27.31
N VAL A 360 -3.19 -12.58 26.79
CA VAL A 360 -2.87 -13.74 27.64
C VAL A 360 -1.35 -13.77 27.83
N THR A 361 -0.88 -13.52 29.06
CA THR A 361 0.56 -13.49 29.37
C THR A 361 1.06 -14.85 29.82
N ILE A 362 2.04 -15.42 29.12
CA ILE A 362 2.68 -16.70 29.50
C ILE A 362 4.17 -16.43 29.75
N GLU A 363 4.64 -16.67 30.97
CA GLU A 363 6.06 -16.54 31.29
C GLU A 363 6.89 -17.59 30.54
N VAL A 364 8.06 -17.17 30.04
CA VAL A 364 8.93 -17.98 29.19
C VAL A 364 10.39 -17.84 29.63
N THR A 365 11.20 -18.86 29.37
CA THR A 365 12.62 -18.84 29.72
C THR A 365 13.50 -18.57 28.49
N LEU A 366 14.51 -17.72 28.66
CA LEU A 366 15.51 -17.44 27.62
C LEU A 366 16.59 -18.54 27.60
N VAL A 367 16.78 -19.20 26.46
CA VAL A 367 17.89 -20.15 26.28
C VAL A 367 18.92 -19.56 25.32
N ARG A 368 20.11 -19.24 25.82
CA ARG A 368 21.21 -18.76 24.97
C ARG A 368 21.84 -19.95 24.25
N ARG A 369 21.93 -19.90 22.92
CA ARG A 369 22.73 -20.84 22.12
C ARG A 369 23.95 -20.12 21.52
N PRO A 370 25.06 -20.82 21.23
CA PRO A 370 26.20 -20.20 20.56
C PRO A 370 25.74 -19.61 19.22
N ALA A 371 25.93 -18.30 19.03
CA ALA A 371 25.52 -17.48 17.88
C ALA A 371 24.02 -17.12 17.72
N ARG A 372 23.10 -17.62 18.57
CA ARG A 372 21.66 -17.24 18.54
C ARG A 372 21.04 -17.28 19.93
N VAL A 373 20.28 -16.26 20.30
CA VAL A 373 19.42 -16.33 21.49
C VAL A 373 18.11 -16.99 21.06
N ALA A 374 17.88 -18.25 21.45
CA ALA A 374 16.67 -18.99 21.13
C ALA A 374 15.82 -19.12 22.39
N MET A 375 14.67 -18.46 22.44
CA MET A 375 13.83 -18.50 23.65
C MET A 375 12.93 -19.72 23.63
N TYR A 376 12.93 -20.56 24.68
CA TYR A 376 11.97 -21.65 24.83
C TYR A 376 11.91 -22.27 26.23
N ILE A 377 10.72 -22.79 26.55
CA ILE A 377 10.24 -23.45 27.78
C ILE A 377 9.43 -22.50 28.70
N PRO A 378 8.10 -22.66 28.75
CA PRO A 378 7.31 -22.25 29.91
C PRO A 378 7.67 -23.17 31.10
N MET A 379 8.08 -22.59 32.23
CA MET A 379 8.40 -23.33 33.47
C MET A 379 7.17 -23.40 34.40
N PRO A 380 7.10 -24.33 35.37
CA PRO A 380 7.40 -25.75 35.29
C PRO A 380 6.21 -26.61 35.77
N HIS A 381 4.96 -26.13 35.72
CA HIS A 381 3.78 -26.90 36.14
C HIS A 381 2.75 -26.98 35.02
N SER A 382 2.97 -27.92 34.09
CA SER A 382 1.94 -28.66 33.34
C SER A 382 1.55 -28.33 31.88
N HIS A 383 2.25 -27.50 31.09
CA HIS A 383 1.76 -27.23 29.71
C HIS A 383 2.78 -27.40 28.58
N LYS A 384 2.37 -28.20 27.58
CA LYS A 384 3.00 -28.41 26.26
C LYS A 384 2.81 -27.17 25.37
N ALA A 385 3.26 -26.01 25.85
CA ALA A 385 3.22 -24.74 25.14
C ALA A 385 4.61 -24.36 24.65
N SER A 386 4.67 -23.81 23.44
CA SER A 386 5.85 -23.83 22.62
C SER A 386 5.81 -22.63 21.66
N ILE A 387 6.85 -21.80 21.55
CA ILE A 387 6.88 -20.70 20.57
C ILE A 387 7.59 -21.07 19.25
N ASN A 388 7.93 -20.13 18.37
CA ASN A 388 8.86 -20.42 17.25
C ASN A 388 10.28 -19.93 17.56
N GLU A 389 11.28 -20.42 16.82
CA GLU A 389 12.66 -19.94 16.99
C GLU A 389 12.78 -18.53 16.41
N VAL A 390 13.03 -17.56 17.28
CA VAL A 390 13.24 -16.15 16.92
C VAL A 390 14.61 -15.69 17.37
N THR A 391 15.24 -14.84 16.56
CA THR A 391 16.52 -14.18 16.89
C THR A 391 16.26 -12.72 17.22
N LEU A 392 17.06 -12.18 18.15
CA LEU A 392 17.03 -10.77 18.53
C LEU A 392 18.00 -9.99 17.62
N PRO A 393 17.52 -9.04 16.79
CA PRO A 393 18.34 -8.35 15.79
C PRO A 393 19.42 -7.45 16.41
N GLN A 394 19.22 -7.02 17.67
CA GLN A 394 20.25 -6.46 18.50
C GLN A 394 20.17 -7.12 19.88
N PRO A 395 21.30 -7.50 20.50
CA PRO A 395 21.31 -7.86 21.90
C PRO A 395 20.71 -6.66 22.66
N PRO A 396 19.61 -6.82 23.42
CA PRO A 396 19.07 -5.70 24.19
C PRO A 396 20.15 -5.10 25.09
N ARG A 397 20.06 -3.83 25.50
CA ARG A 397 21.10 -3.23 26.39
C ARG A 397 21.33 -4.05 27.68
N TRP A 398 20.32 -4.80 28.12
CA TRP A 398 20.40 -5.73 29.25
C TRP A 398 21.07 -7.08 28.93
N SER A 399 21.38 -7.38 27.67
CA SER A 399 21.99 -8.66 27.30
C SER A 399 23.46 -8.77 27.72
N THR A 400 24.16 -7.64 27.84
CA THR A 400 25.53 -7.53 28.37
C THR A 400 25.57 -7.59 29.89
N ASP A 401 24.53 -7.06 30.55
CA ASP A 401 24.33 -7.12 31.98
C ASP A 401 23.09 -7.96 32.28
N LEU A 402 23.25 -9.29 32.35
CA LEU A 402 22.26 -10.14 33.00
C LEU A 402 22.19 -9.74 34.48
N ASP A 403 21.49 -8.64 34.77
CA ASP A 403 20.85 -8.44 36.07
C ASP A 403 20.04 -9.71 36.32
N GLU A 404 20.23 -10.36 37.46
CA GLU A 404 19.60 -11.64 37.83
C GLU A 404 18.06 -11.57 37.95
N ASP A 405 17.42 -10.47 37.54
CA ASP A 405 16.00 -10.16 37.78
C ASP A 405 15.26 -9.62 36.55
N ILE A 406 15.45 -10.26 35.39
CA ILE A 406 14.67 -10.01 34.16
C ILE A 406 13.67 -11.15 33.96
N ARG A 407 12.39 -10.81 33.93
CA ARG A 407 11.32 -11.73 33.55
C ARG A 407 10.96 -11.57 32.09
N MET A 408 10.76 -12.70 31.42
CA MET A 408 10.35 -12.76 30.03
C MET A 408 8.96 -13.39 29.95
N ALA A 409 8.13 -12.87 29.05
CA ALA A 409 6.81 -13.43 28.77
C ALA A 409 6.49 -13.33 27.28
N VAL A 410 5.52 -14.10 26.84
CA VAL A 410 4.78 -13.82 25.62
C VAL A 410 3.41 -13.27 25.97
N GLY A 411 3.04 -12.15 25.34
CA GLY A 411 1.68 -11.63 25.38
C GLY A 411 0.95 -12.08 24.14
N VAL A 412 0.08 -13.09 24.26
CA VAL A 412 -0.74 -13.57 23.14
C VAL A 412 -1.80 -12.53 22.81
N VAL A 413 -1.84 -12.07 21.56
CA VAL A 413 -2.66 -10.94 21.13
C VAL A 413 -4.01 -11.40 20.56
N ASP A 414 -4.02 -12.49 19.80
CA ASP A 414 -5.16 -13.03 19.04
C ASP A 414 -5.86 -14.20 19.72
N TYR A 415 -5.92 -14.19 21.05
CA TYR A 415 -6.58 -15.23 21.85
C TYR A 415 -8.10 -15.31 21.61
N GLY A 416 -8.71 -16.46 21.92
CA GLY A 416 -10.16 -16.65 21.90
C GLY A 416 -10.86 -16.16 23.17
N TRP A 417 -12.12 -15.75 23.08
CA TRP A 417 -12.92 -15.36 24.26
C TRP A 417 -13.54 -16.58 24.95
N THR A 418 -13.67 -16.50 26.28
CA THR A 418 -14.47 -17.43 27.09
C THR A 418 -15.80 -16.78 27.49
N ASN A 419 -16.62 -17.50 28.27
CA ASN A 419 -17.81 -16.91 28.90
C ASN A 419 -17.46 -15.95 30.05
N HIS A 420 -16.21 -15.94 30.51
CA HIS A 420 -15.74 -15.01 31.54
C HIS A 420 -15.08 -13.77 30.87
N PRO A 421 -15.53 -12.55 31.20
CA PRO A 421 -15.14 -11.33 30.46
C PRO A 421 -13.66 -10.93 30.62
N ASN A 422 -12.96 -11.52 31.60
CA ASN A 422 -11.55 -11.27 31.89
C ASN A 422 -10.67 -12.49 31.63
N GLN A 423 -11.15 -13.49 30.88
CA GLN A 423 -10.40 -14.72 30.64
C GLN A 423 -10.30 -14.99 29.13
N GLY A 424 -9.06 -15.13 28.66
CA GLY A 424 -8.73 -15.54 27.30
C GLY A 424 -8.56 -17.06 27.21
N ARG A 425 -8.74 -17.60 26.02
CA ARG A 425 -8.62 -19.02 25.70
C ARG A 425 -7.66 -19.24 24.54
N ILE A 426 -6.72 -20.15 24.75
CA ILE A 426 -5.80 -20.70 23.75
C ILE A 426 -6.24 -22.14 23.47
N LEU A 427 -6.60 -22.42 22.23
CA LEU A 427 -7.09 -23.74 21.83
C LEU A 427 -5.92 -24.67 21.45
N PRO A 428 -6.06 -25.98 21.70
CA PRO A 428 -5.05 -26.95 21.32
C PRO A 428 -4.93 -27.05 19.79
N GLY A 429 -3.71 -27.13 19.29
CA GLY A 429 -3.44 -27.30 17.86
C GLY A 429 -3.57 -26.02 17.02
N VAL A 430 -3.86 -24.87 17.64
CA VAL A 430 -3.96 -23.56 16.98
C VAL A 430 -2.70 -22.74 17.29
N GLU A 431 -2.24 -21.98 16.31
CA GLU A 431 -1.12 -21.03 16.45
C GLU A 431 -1.65 -19.61 16.65
N TYR A 432 -1.06 -18.93 17.63
CA TYR A 432 -1.44 -17.58 18.04
C TYR A 432 -0.23 -16.65 17.94
N PHE A 433 -0.39 -15.47 17.34
CA PHE A 433 0.72 -14.51 17.30
C PHE A 433 0.83 -13.73 18.62
N CYS A 434 2.07 -13.44 18.97
CA CYS A 434 2.42 -12.91 20.29
C CYS A 434 3.35 -11.72 20.17
N PHE A 435 3.31 -10.87 21.19
CA PHE A 435 4.45 -10.03 21.52
C PHE A 435 5.43 -10.80 22.38
N LEU A 436 6.72 -10.67 22.07
CA LEU A 436 7.76 -10.98 23.03
C LEU A 436 7.92 -9.82 23.99
N LEU A 437 7.84 -10.10 25.29
CA LEU A 437 7.84 -9.11 26.35
C LEU A 437 8.98 -9.36 27.34
N TYR A 438 9.55 -8.29 27.88
CA TYR A 438 10.43 -8.34 29.04
C TYR A 438 9.99 -7.35 30.10
N LYS A 439 10.31 -7.67 31.36
CA LYS A 439 10.08 -6.82 32.53
C LYS A 439 11.28 -6.95 33.46
N SER A 440 11.93 -5.84 33.76
CA SER A 440 13.02 -5.78 34.74
C SER A 440 12.49 -5.44 36.14
N SER A 441 13.26 -5.73 37.18
CA SER A 441 12.99 -5.27 38.55
C SER A 441 12.84 -3.75 38.68
N LYS A 442 13.46 -2.99 37.77
CA LYS A 442 13.44 -1.52 37.73
C LYS A 442 12.20 -0.96 37.02
N THR A 443 11.47 -1.79 36.27
CA THR A 443 10.33 -1.37 35.43
C THR A 443 9.05 -2.08 35.89
N VAL A 444 8.00 -1.33 36.18
CA VAL A 444 6.70 -1.91 36.57
C VAL A 444 5.96 -2.50 35.35
N GLU A 445 6.25 -2.02 34.14
CA GLU A 445 5.54 -2.36 32.91
C GLU A 445 6.31 -3.32 31.99
N TRP A 446 5.57 -4.07 31.18
CA TRP A 446 6.12 -4.93 30.13
C TRP A 446 6.57 -4.10 28.93
N HIS A 447 7.70 -4.48 28.36
CA HIS A 447 8.25 -3.83 27.17
C HIS A 447 8.34 -4.82 26.03
N LYS A 448 7.96 -4.39 24.81
CA LYS A 448 8.07 -5.23 23.60
C LYS A 448 9.53 -5.40 23.21
N VAL A 449 9.91 -6.64 22.91
CA VAL A 449 11.22 -6.99 22.35
C VAL A 449 11.09 -7.12 20.83
N PRO A 450 11.90 -6.39 20.03
CA PRO A 450 12.01 -6.60 18.59
C PRO A 450 12.56 -8.00 18.25
N THR A 451 11.97 -8.67 17.26
CA THR A 451 12.37 -10.02 16.81
C THR A 451 12.53 -10.05 15.30
N GLU A 452 13.41 -10.91 14.77
CA GLU A 452 13.59 -11.06 13.30
C GLU A 452 12.41 -11.76 12.61
N LYS A 453 11.57 -12.45 13.39
CA LYS A 453 10.34 -13.11 12.94
C LYS A 453 9.19 -12.78 13.87
N VAL A 454 7.96 -12.87 13.35
CA VAL A 454 6.75 -12.84 14.18
C VAL A 454 6.80 -13.99 15.17
N VAL A 455 6.48 -13.72 16.43
CA VAL A 455 6.45 -14.74 17.47
C VAL A 455 5.09 -15.43 17.43
N PHE A 456 5.10 -16.75 17.33
CA PHE A 456 3.93 -17.60 17.40
C PHE A 456 4.00 -18.47 18.63
N LEU A 457 2.87 -18.64 19.30
CA LEU A 457 2.66 -19.63 20.35
C LEU A 457 1.81 -20.77 19.78
N PHE A 458 2.29 -21.98 19.99
CA PHE A 458 1.57 -23.23 19.78
C PHE A 458 1.37 -23.93 21.12
N ASN A 459 0.18 -24.48 21.34
CA ASN A 459 -0.15 -25.20 22.57
C ASN A 459 -0.85 -26.52 22.21
N ASP A 460 -0.42 -27.63 22.81
CA ASP A 460 -1.07 -28.95 22.61
C ASP A 460 -2.30 -29.15 23.50
N GLN A 461 -2.57 -28.23 24.42
CA GLN A 461 -3.69 -28.29 25.36
C GLN A 461 -4.51 -27.01 25.32
N GLU A 462 -5.77 -27.08 25.74
CA GLU A 462 -6.52 -25.87 26.00
C GLU A 462 -5.95 -25.16 27.23
N LEU A 463 -5.73 -23.85 27.11
CA LEU A 463 -5.35 -23.00 28.23
C LEU A 463 -6.38 -21.87 28.34
N GLN A 464 -6.91 -21.67 29.55
CA GLN A 464 -7.75 -20.53 29.86
C GLN A 464 -7.07 -19.73 30.98
N GLN A 465 -6.81 -18.46 30.75
CA GLN A 465 -6.03 -17.63 31.66
C GLN A 465 -6.62 -16.24 31.77
N GLU A 466 -6.50 -15.63 32.95
CA GLU A 466 -6.87 -14.23 33.13
C GLU A 466 -6.10 -13.32 32.18
N LEU A 467 -6.81 -12.34 31.63
CA LEU A 467 -6.29 -11.34 30.74
C LEU A 467 -5.51 -10.29 31.52
N GLU A 468 -4.26 -10.06 31.14
CA GLU A 468 -3.44 -8.98 31.67
C GLU A 468 -3.54 -7.76 30.76
N MET A 469 -3.58 -6.58 31.37
CA MET A 469 -3.53 -5.30 30.66
C MET A 469 -2.08 -4.99 30.24
N LEU A 470 -1.74 -5.20 28.97
CA LEU A 470 -0.47 -4.76 28.39
C LEU A 470 -0.53 -3.30 27.92
N ARG A 471 0.37 -2.48 28.47
CA ARG A 471 0.62 -1.11 28.03
C ARG A 471 2.01 -1.03 27.42
N LEU A 472 2.09 -0.66 26.15
CA LEU A 472 3.35 -0.38 25.48
C LEU A 472 3.44 1.12 25.26
N THR A 473 4.46 1.75 25.85
CA THR A 473 4.71 3.19 25.72
C THR A 473 6.08 3.46 25.13
N THR A 474 6.25 4.60 24.49
CA THR A 474 7.57 5.19 24.18
C THR A 474 8.25 5.73 25.43
N SER A 475 8.38 4.92 26.49
CA SER A 475 9.22 5.28 27.63
C SER A 475 10.69 5.06 27.28
N LEU A 476 11.27 6.00 26.54
CA LEU A 476 12.70 6.30 26.59
C LEU A 476 12.85 7.69 27.23
N GLN A 477 12.81 7.70 28.56
CA GLN A 477 13.61 8.65 29.35
C GLN A 477 14.68 7.86 30.09
#